data_AF-A0AAD9DGI5-F1
#
_entry.id   AF-A0AAD9DGI5-F1
#
_cell.length_a   1.000
_cell.length_b   1.000
_cell.length_c   1.000
_cell.angle_alpha   90.00
_cell.angle_beta   90.00
_cell.angle_gamma   90.00
#
_symmetry.space_group_name_H-M   'P 1'
#
loop_
_entity.id
_entity.type
_entity.pdbx_description
1 polymer ?
#
loop_
_entity_poly.entity_id
_entity_poly.type
_entity_poly.pdbx_seq_one_letter_code
_entity_poly.pdbx_strand_id
1 'polypeptide(L)'
;MESTGKRTRRQPNRYADEAAKITERSMKTKQKKAAASSKKTASTTTSATNASRGKLLKKELAKYNLTRRKDSKLCDAFVKGTTNKSVEEVADVMCRMKYLYGGYCKEFNKEIREVEDEIDREVDDIAEQYKGYNSDPFSEFEGYYRGIRGDACSEVTGYYSFADYKLDVANAWTAFPEQWPWM
;
A
#
# COMPACT_ATOMS: atom_id res chain seq x y z
N MET A 1 20.49 -28.33 -93.88
CA MET A 1 21.75 -27.58 -93.63
C MET A 1 21.34 -26.11 -93.65
N GLU A 2 21.42 -25.26 -92.63
CA GLU A 2 22.16 -25.15 -91.35
C GLU A 2 21.30 -24.26 -90.40
N SER A 3 21.11 -24.61 -89.12
CA SER A 3 21.88 -24.18 -87.94
C SER A 3 21.67 -22.71 -87.51
N THR A 4 20.82 -22.44 -86.51
CA THR A 4 21.11 -21.89 -85.15
C THR A 4 20.35 -20.57 -84.95
N GLY A 5 19.85 -20.16 -83.79
CA GLY A 5 20.05 -20.63 -82.42
C GLY A 5 19.05 -20.00 -81.44
N LYS A 6 18.99 -20.61 -80.25
CA LYS A 6 18.18 -20.25 -79.08
C LYS A 6 18.56 -18.86 -78.52
N ARG A 7 17.59 -18.12 -77.98
CA ARG A 7 17.86 -17.03 -77.02
C ARG A 7 16.87 -17.01 -75.85
N THR A 8 17.43 -16.59 -74.73
CA THR A 8 17.15 -17.03 -73.37
C THR A 8 16.25 -16.07 -72.61
N ARG A 9 15.46 -16.66 -71.70
CA ARG A 9 14.64 -16.07 -70.64
C ARG A 9 15.46 -15.13 -69.73
N ARG A 10 14.98 -13.90 -69.48
CA ARG A 10 15.46 -13.03 -68.39
C ARG A 10 14.51 -13.12 -67.20
N GLN A 11 15.04 -13.54 -66.05
CA GLN A 11 14.41 -13.50 -64.72
C GLN A 11 14.70 -12.14 -64.06
N PRO A 12 13.78 -11.56 -63.28
CA PRO A 12 14.07 -10.38 -62.47
C PRO A 12 14.83 -10.70 -61.18
N ASN A 13 15.95 -9.98 -61.05
CA ASN A 13 16.81 -9.65 -59.92
C ASN A 13 16.27 -9.95 -58.50
N ARG A 14 16.86 -10.96 -57.83
CA ARG A 14 16.62 -11.32 -56.41
C ARG A 14 17.52 -10.59 -55.39
N TYR A 15 18.30 -9.60 -55.80
CA TYR A 15 19.36 -9.02 -54.96
C TYR A 15 19.01 -7.70 -54.23
N ALA A 16 17.80 -7.16 -54.39
CA ALA A 16 17.42 -5.90 -53.72
C ALA A 16 16.76 -6.09 -52.33
N ASP A 17 16.22 -7.28 -52.03
CA ASP A 17 15.39 -7.50 -50.84
C ASP A 17 16.15 -7.94 -49.58
N GLU A 18 17.40 -8.42 -49.72
CA GLU A 18 18.19 -8.89 -48.56
C GLU A 18 18.95 -7.76 -47.84
N ALA A 19 19.33 -6.69 -48.54
CA ALA A 19 20.08 -5.59 -47.94
C ALA A 19 19.25 -4.72 -46.98
N ALA A 20 17.93 -4.61 -47.22
CA ALA A 20 17.02 -3.84 -46.36
C ALA A 20 16.70 -4.54 -45.03
N LYS A 21 16.67 -5.89 -44.99
CA LYS A 21 16.34 -6.65 -43.78
C LYS A 21 17.47 -6.71 -42.75
N ILE A 22 18.72 -6.52 -43.17
CA ILE A 22 19.89 -6.60 -42.28
C ILE A 22 20.09 -5.28 -41.51
N THR A 23 19.79 -4.14 -42.12
CA THR A 23 19.94 -2.81 -41.49
C THR A 23 18.85 -2.52 -40.44
N GLU A 24 17.61 -2.99 -40.63
CA GLU A 24 16.53 -2.84 -39.63
C GLU A 24 16.74 -3.67 -38.35
N ARG A 25 17.35 -4.87 -38.44
CA ARG A 25 17.64 -5.70 -37.26
C ARG A 25 18.77 -5.15 -36.39
N SER A 26 19.71 -4.41 -36.98
CA SER A 26 20.85 -3.82 -36.27
C SER A 26 20.44 -2.61 -35.41
N MET A 27 19.48 -1.80 -35.87
CA MET A 27 18.99 -0.63 -35.10
C MET A 27 18.10 -1.01 -33.91
N LYS A 28 17.25 -2.04 -34.02
CA LYS A 28 16.41 -2.51 -32.90
C LYS A 28 17.21 -3.11 -31.73
N THR A 29 18.43 -3.60 -31.97
CA THR A 29 19.26 -4.25 -30.94
C THR A 29 20.08 -3.24 -30.13
N LYS A 30 20.49 -2.10 -30.73
CA LYS A 30 21.21 -1.03 -30.01
C LYS A 30 20.30 -0.23 -29.06
N GLN A 31 19.01 -0.07 -29.37
CA GLN A 31 18.05 0.59 -28.45
C GLN A 31 17.70 -0.28 -27.23
N LYS A 32 17.63 -1.61 -27.35
CA LYS A 32 17.37 -2.52 -26.21
C LYS A 32 18.52 -2.60 -25.21
N LYS A 33 19.78 -2.45 -25.63
CA LYS A 33 20.94 -2.46 -24.71
C LYS A 33 21.13 -1.14 -23.95
N ALA A 34 20.74 0.01 -24.52
CA ALA A 34 20.75 1.28 -23.81
C ALA A 34 19.69 1.31 -22.68
N ALA A 35 18.46 0.84 -22.96
CA ALA A 35 17.39 0.80 -21.95
C ALA A 35 17.65 -0.18 -20.78
N ALA A 36 18.39 -1.27 -21.01
CA ALA A 36 18.78 -2.21 -19.96
C ALA A 36 19.93 -1.69 -19.09
N SER A 37 20.82 -0.87 -19.65
CA SER A 37 21.93 -0.24 -18.92
C SER A 37 21.42 0.88 -18.00
N SER A 38 20.52 1.74 -18.48
CA SER A 38 19.90 2.82 -17.69
C SER A 38 19.01 2.30 -16.55
N LYS A 39 18.35 1.15 -16.74
CA LYS A 39 17.55 0.51 -15.68
C LYS A 39 18.41 -0.08 -14.56
N LYS A 40 19.62 -0.56 -14.87
CA LYS A 40 20.52 -1.17 -13.88
C LYS A 40 21.20 -0.10 -13.02
N THR A 41 21.61 1.02 -13.60
CA THR A 41 22.20 2.14 -12.85
C THR A 41 21.17 2.89 -12.02
N ALA A 42 19.97 3.17 -12.53
CA ALA A 42 18.88 3.79 -11.75
C ALA A 42 18.45 2.90 -10.57
N SER A 43 18.24 1.60 -10.81
CA SER A 43 17.91 0.61 -9.76
C SER A 43 18.94 0.57 -8.62
N THR A 44 20.23 0.68 -8.95
CA THR A 44 21.31 0.63 -7.95
C THR A 44 21.39 1.93 -7.14
N THR A 45 21.12 3.10 -7.74
CA THR A 45 21.09 4.39 -7.02
C THR A 45 19.86 4.53 -6.13
N THR A 46 18.68 4.09 -6.58
CA THR A 46 17.47 4.08 -5.73
C THR A 46 17.62 3.11 -4.55
N SER A 47 18.23 1.94 -4.76
CA SER A 47 18.54 0.97 -3.70
C SER A 47 19.46 1.54 -2.61
N ALA A 48 20.57 2.16 -3.00
CA ALA A 48 21.53 2.74 -2.06
C ALA A 48 20.94 3.91 -1.25
N THR A 49 20.17 4.78 -1.91
CA THR A 49 19.47 5.89 -1.25
C THR A 49 18.38 5.40 -0.31
N ASN A 50 17.59 4.40 -0.70
CA ASN A 50 16.59 3.78 0.19
C ASN A 50 17.23 3.12 1.43
N ALA A 51 18.36 2.43 1.25
CA ALA A 51 19.11 1.85 2.37
C ALA A 51 19.63 2.93 3.34
N SER A 52 20.07 4.08 2.81
CA SER A 52 20.49 5.22 3.64
C SER A 52 19.34 5.85 4.43
N ARG A 53 18.17 6.03 3.79
CA ARG A 53 16.94 6.55 4.43
C ARG A 53 16.42 5.60 5.51
N GLY A 54 16.49 4.29 5.26
CA GLY A 54 16.16 3.27 6.27
C GLY A 54 17.06 3.32 7.50
N LYS A 55 18.37 3.56 7.32
CA LYS A 55 19.30 3.75 8.44
C LYS A 55 19.01 5.03 9.22
N LEU A 56 18.71 6.13 8.54
CA LEU A 56 18.32 7.40 9.17
C LEU A 56 17.07 7.23 10.03
N LEU A 57 16.01 6.63 9.46
CA LEU A 57 14.78 6.36 10.19
C LEU A 57 15.01 5.47 11.40
N LYS A 58 15.85 4.43 11.28
CA LYS A 58 16.19 3.56 12.41
C LYS A 58 16.93 4.32 13.52
N LYS A 59 17.86 5.21 13.16
CA LYS A 59 18.59 6.04 14.13
C LYS A 59 17.66 7.01 14.85
N GLU A 60 16.71 7.60 14.13
CA GLU A 60 15.75 8.54 14.70
C GLU A 60 14.76 7.85 15.65
N LEU A 61 14.18 6.73 15.22
CA LEU A 61 13.29 5.93 16.07
C LEU A 61 13.98 5.41 17.33
N ALA A 62 15.28 5.10 17.24
CA ALA A 62 16.05 4.66 18.40
C ALA A 62 16.13 5.72 19.52
N LYS A 63 16.04 7.02 19.20
CA LYS A 63 15.99 8.10 20.22
C LYS A 63 14.77 7.97 21.13
N TYR A 64 13.68 7.43 20.59
CA TYR A 64 12.40 7.29 21.26
C TYR A 64 12.14 5.85 21.75
N ASN A 65 13.17 4.99 21.81
CA ASN A 65 13.02 3.55 22.09
C ASN A 65 11.98 2.86 21.19
N LEU A 66 11.93 3.27 19.92
CA LEU A 66 11.02 2.73 18.91
C LEU A 66 11.76 1.87 17.89
N THR A 67 11.07 0.87 17.37
CA THR A 67 11.52 0.09 16.21
C THR A 67 10.60 0.33 15.03
N ARG A 68 11.14 0.17 13.81
CA ARG A 68 10.34 0.29 12.60
C ARG A 68 9.30 -0.83 12.57
N ARG A 69 8.03 -0.44 12.61
CA ARG A 69 6.89 -1.32 12.37
C ARG A 69 6.89 -1.81 10.91
N LYS A 70 6.63 -3.11 10.72
CA LYS A 70 6.61 -3.75 9.38
C LYS A 70 5.36 -3.39 8.59
N ASP A 71 4.27 -3.07 9.28
CA ASP A 71 2.96 -2.72 8.74
C ASP A 71 2.78 -1.21 8.51
N SER A 72 3.76 -0.38 8.89
CA SER A 72 3.67 1.07 8.72
C SER A 72 3.92 1.47 7.27
N LYS A 73 2.84 1.75 6.54
CA LYS A 73 2.88 2.35 5.19
C LYS A 73 3.66 3.67 5.17
N LEU A 74 3.64 4.43 6.26
CA LEU A 74 4.37 5.69 6.37
C LEU A 74 5.89 5.48 6.42
N CYS A 75 6.36 4.51 7.21
CA CYS A 75 7.78 4.16 7.24
C CYS A 75 8.25 3.64 5.87
N ASP A 76 7.43 2.84 5.19
CA ASP A 76 7.72 2.35 3.85
C ASP A 76 7.78 3.48 2.82
N ALA A 77 6.82 4.41 2.87
CA ALA A 77 6.80 5.59 2.01
C ALA A 77 8.03 6.48 2.26
N PHE A 78 8.44 6.62 3.52
CA PHE A 78 9.67 7.34 3.86
C PHE A 78 10.91 6.67 3.27
N VAL A 79 11.06 5.35 3.43
CA VAL A 79 12.21 4.61 2.90
C VAL A 79 12.24 4.63 1.37
N LYS A 80 11.08 4.57 0.71
CA LYS A 80 10.94 4.66 -0.75
C LYS A 80 11.11 6.09 -1.29
N GLY A 81 11.14 7.10 -0.42
CA GLY A 81 11.23 8.51 -0.81
C GLY A 81 9.95 9.07 -1.43
N THR A 82 8.81 8.43 -1.19
CA THR A 82 7.50 8.85 -1.76
C THR A 82 6.70 9.74 -0.82
N THR A 83 7.22 10.03 0.38
CA THR A 83 6.60 10.96 1.32
C THR A 83 7.38 12.28 1.35
N ASN A 84 6.65 13.38 1.55
CA ASN A 84 7.23 14.69 1.77
C ASN A 84 7.63 14.93 3.23
N LYS A 85 7.26 14.01 4.15
CA LYS A 85 7.55 14.15 5.57
C LYS A 85 9.04 13.95 5.88
N SER A 86 9.55 14.72 6.83
CA SER A 86 10.90 14.58 7.37
C SER A 86 11.05 13.30 8.19
N VAL A 87 12.28 12.92 8.54
CA VAL A 87 12.51 11.73 9.37
C VAL A 87 12.00 11.94 10.80
N GLU A 88 12.13 13.17 11.31
CA GLU A 88 11.64 13.60 12.62
C GLU A 88 10.11 13.56 12.66
N GLU A 89 9.43 14.10 11.63
CA GLU A 89 7.97 14.06 11.53
C GLU A 89 7.44 12.62 11.47
N VAL A 90 8.12 11.74 10.74
CA VAL A 90 7.75 10.31 10.70
C VAL A 90 7.95 9.65 12.06
N ALA A 91 9.04 9.96 12.77
CA ALA A 91 9.30 9.44 14.10
C ALA A 91 8.26 9.95 15.12
N ASP A 92 7.88 11.23 15.05
CA ASP A 92 6.86 11.83 15.90
C ASP A 92 5.48 11.18 15.66
N VAL A 93 5.07 11.01 14.41
CA VAL A 93 3.83 10.27 14.08
C VAL A 93 3.86 8.85 14.63
N MET A 94 5.00 8.17 14.57
CA MET A 94 5.15 6.82 15.14
C MET A 94 5.05 6.82 16.68
N CYS A 95 5.55 7.87 17.34
CA CYS A 95 5.38 8.05 18.78
C CYS A 95 3.91 8.26 19.14
N ARG A 96 3.22 9.19 18.46
CA ARG A 96 1.78 9.45 18.64
C ARG A 96 0.96 8.18 18.50
N MET A 97 1.22 7.40 17.45
CA MET A 97 0.52 6.13 17.22
C MET A 97 0.80 5.10 18.32
N LYS A 98 2.05 4.99 18.81
CA LYS A 98 2.34 4.12 19.96
C LYS A 98 1.67 4.62 21.24
N TYR A 99 1.56 5.92 21.45
CA TYR A 99 0.90 6.49 22.62
C TYR A 99 -0.60 6.15 22.65
N LEU A 100 -1.29 6.36 21.54
CA LEU A 100 -2.73 6.11 21.41
C LEU A 100 -3.03 4.60 21.47
N TYR A 101 -2.43 3.81 20.57
CA TYR A 101 -2.74 2.38 20.45
C TYR A 101 -2.00 1.49 21.47
N GLY A 102 -0.97 2.00 22.13
CA GLY A 102 -0.19 1.26 23.13
C GLY A 102 -0.74 1.29 24.54
N GLY A 103 -1.94 1.85 24.75
CA GLY A 103 -2.59 1.87 26.06
C GLY A 103 -2.17 3.03 26.97
N TYR A 104 -1.31 3.94 26.51
CA TYR A 104 -0.79 5.03 27.35
C TYR A 104 -1.79 6.18 27.49
N CYS A 105 -2.57 6.47 26.44
CA CYS A 105 -3.61 7.49 26.49
C CYS A 105 -4.91 6.93 27.05
N LYS A 106 -5.17 7.14 28.35
CA LYS A 106 -6.41 6.67 28.99
C LYS A 106 -7.67 7.32 28.43
N GLU A 107 -7.59 8.60 28.09
CA GLU A 107 -8.71 9.37 27.53
C GLU A 107 -9.13 8.83 26.16
N PHE A 108 -8.17 8.67 25.24
CA PHE A 108 -8.42 8.05 23.94
C PHE A 108 -9.00 6.64 24.09
N ASN A 109 -8.44 5.80 24.97
CA ASN A 109 -8.97 4.46 25.17
C ASN A 109 -10.37 4.44 25.79
N LYS A 110 -10.68 5.43 26.64
CA LYS A 110 -12.02 5.59 27.21
C LYS A 110 -13.02 5.97 26.11
N GLU A 111 -12.70 6.96 25.29
CA GLU A 111 -13.56 7.39 24.17
C GLU A 111 -13.81 6.25 23.17
N ILE A 112 -12.76 5.53 22.79
CA ILE A 112 -12.89 4.37 21.90
C ILE A 112 -13.76 3.28 22.54
N ARG A 113 -13.62 3.02 23.84
CA ARG A 113 -14.43 2.02 24.53
C ARG A 113 -15.90 2.43 24.64
N GLU A 114 -16.17 3.69 24.98
CA GLU A 114 -17.55 4.19 25.08
C GLU A 114 -18.31 4.03 23.75
N VAL A 115 -17.63 4.28 22.63
CA VAL A 115 -18.21 4.07 21.30
C VAL A 115 -18.34 2.59 20.96
N GLU A 116 -17.37 1.75 21.34
CA GLU A 116 -17.48 0.30 21.15
C GLU A 116 -18.67 -0.29 21.94
N ASP A 117 -18.85 0.13 23.19
CA ASP A 117 -19.98 -0.26 24.03
C ASP A 117 -21.33 0.26 23.49
N GLU A 118 -21.34 1.38 22.77
CA GLU A 118 -22.53 1.89 22.06
C GLU A 118 -22.84 1.04 20.82
N ILE A 119 -21.83 0.69 20.03
CA ILE A 119 -21.99 -0.20 18.87
C ILE A 119 -22.54 -1.55 19.32
N ASP A 120 -22.01 -2.13 20.40
CA ASP A 120 -22.47 -3.43 20.86
C ASP A 120 -23.92 -3.38 21.41
N ARG A 121 -24.35 -2.25 22.00
CA ARG A 121 -25.77 -2.03 22.35
C ARG A 121 -26.66 -1.94 21.12
N GLU A 122 -26.23 -1.19 20.10
CA GLU A 122 -26.98 -1.08 18.84
C GLU A 122 -27.05 -2.44 18.09
N VAL A 123 -26.00 -3.27 18.20
CA VAL A 123 -26.03 -4.65 17.68
C VAL A 123 -27.15 -5.46 18.32
N ASP A 124 -27.30 -5.38 19.64
CA ASP A 124 -28.34 -6.10 20.36
C ASP A 124 -29.74 -5.61 19.96
N ASP A 125 -29.93 -4.29 19.83
CA ASP A 125 -31.19 -3.67 19.41
C ASP A 125 -31.57 -4.08 17.97
N ILE A 126 -30.62 -4.03 17.03
CA ILE A 126 -30.83 -4.48 15.65
C ILE A 126 -31.12 -5.99 15.64
N ALA A 127 -30.36 -6.80 16.37
CA ALA A 127 -30.58 -8.24 16.44
C ALA A 127 -31.96 -8.59 17.01
N GLU A 128 -32.46 -7.85 18.00
CA GLU A 128 -33.82 -8.02 18.53
C GLU A 128 -34.90 -7.68 17.49
N GLN A 129 -34.74 -6.59 16.73
CA GLN A 129 -35.66 -6.24 15.65
C GLN A 129 -35.72 -7.33 14.57
N TYR A 130 -34.59 -7.90 14.18
CA TYR A 130 -34.55 -8.94 13.16
C TYR A 130 -35.03 -10.31 13.66
N LYS A 131 -34.91 -10.64 14.95
CA LYS A 131 -35.53 -11.85 15.54
C LYS A 131 -37.05 -11.87 15.34
N GLY A 132 -37.69 -10.70 15.25
CA GLY A 132 -39.12 -10.57 14.95
C GLY A 132 -39.51 -10.93 13.51
N TYR A 133 -38.56 -10.96 12.57
CA TYR A 133 -38.83 -11.10 11.12
C TYR A 133 -38.41 -12.44 10.50
N ASN A 134 -37.58 -13.26 11.17
CA ASN A 134 -37.21 -14.58 10.66
C ASN A 134 -36.73 -15.51 11.79
N SER A 135 -37.65 -16.34 12.30
CA SER A 135 -37.36 -17.33 13.33
C SER A 135 -36.81 -18.63 12.71
N ASP A 136 -35.52 -18.66 12.40
CA ASP A 136 -34.76 -19.92 12.43
C ASP A 136 -33.78 -19.88 13.63
N PRO A 137 -34.13 -20.52 14.75
CA PRO A 137 -33.29 -20.56 15.95
C PRO A 137 -31.99 -21.36 15.78
N PHE A 138 -31.77 -22.00 14.62
CA PHE A 138 -30.59 -22.80 14.33
C PHE A 138 -29.58 -22.13 13.39
N SER A 139 -29.76 -20.87 13.00
CA SER A 139 -28.72 -20.15 12.26
C SER A 139 -27.63 -19.69 13.23
N GLU A 140 -26.76 -20.62 13.64
CA GLU A 140 -25.44 -20.39 14.26
C GLU A 140 -24.48 -19.68 13.28
N PHE A 141 -24.98 -18.73 12.50
CA PHE A 141 -24.22 -18.14 11.42
C PHE A 141 -23.50 -16.91 11.94
N GLU A 142 -22.21 -17.05 12.24
CA GLU A 142 -21.27 -15.94 12.51
C GLU A 142 -21.38 -14.79 11.49
N GLY A 143 -21.86 -15.07 10.27
CA GLY A 143 -22.12 -14.05 9.25
C GLY A 143 -23.31 -13.12 9.53
N TYR A 144 -24.30 -13.56 10.31
CA TYR A 144 -25.49 -12.76 10.68
C TYR A 144 -25.10 -11.59 11.59
N TYR A 145 -24.38 -11.87 12.67
CA TYR A 145 -23.85 -10.82 13.56
C TYR A 145 -22.75 -9.96 12.92
N ARG A 146 -22.02 -10.50 11.93
CA ARG A 146 -20.99 -9.74 11.23
C ARG A 146 -21.56 -8.64 10.33
N GLY A 147 -22.73 -8.84 9.72
CA GLY A 147 -23.46 -7.79 9.01
C GLY A 147 -24.03 -6.76 9.97
N ILE A 148 -24.74 -7.23 11.00
CA ILE A 148 -25.38 -6.38 12.01
C ILE A 148 -24.37 -5.45 12.70
N ARG A 149 -23.18 -5.94 13.06
CA ARG A 149 -22.14 -5.09 13.67
C ARG A 149 -21.58 -4.04 12.72
N GLY A 150 -21.56 -4.28 11.43
CA GLY A 150 -21.20 -3.28 10.42
C GLY A 150 -22.26 -2.19 10.31
N ASP A 151 -23.53 -2.58 10.32
CA ASP A 151 -24.67 -1.67 10.29
C ASP A 151 -24.73 -0.83 11.58
N ALA A 152 -24.66 -1.46 12.75
CA ALA A 152 -24.56 -0.78 14.05
C ALA A 152 -23.38 0.19 14.12
N CYS A 153 -22.20 -0.21 13.62
CA CYS A 153 -21.04 0.67 13.55
C CYS A 153 -21.32 1.89 12.66
N SER A 154 -22.01 1.70 11.54
CA SER A 154 -22.37 2.77 10.63
C SER A 154 -23.39 3.73 11.25
N GLU A 155 -24.38 3.23 11.98
CA GLU A 155 -25.39 4.04 12.68
C GLU A 155 -24.75 4.88 13.80
N VAL A 156 -23.90 4.27 14.62
CA VAL A 156 -23.27 4.97 15.76
C VAL A 156 -22.18 5.95 15.32
N THR A 157 -21.35 5.58 14.35
CA THR A 157 -20.12 6.34 14.04
C THR A 157 -20.12 7.02 12.67
N GLY A 158 -21.02 6.62 11.77
CA GLY A 158 -20.96 6.98 10.35
C GLY A 158 -19.94 6.18 9.54
N TYR A 159 -19.20 5.25 10.18
CA TYR A 159 -18.22 4.38 9.52
C TYR A 159 -18.70 2.94 9.50
N TYR A 160 -18.56 2.28 8.34
CA TYR A 160 -18.83 0.83 8.24
C TYR A 160 -17.80 -0.03 8.99
N SER A 161 -16.65 0.54 9.35
CA SER A 161 -15.55 -0.15 10.02
C SER A 161 -15.10 0.63 11.24
N PHE A 162 -15.18 -0.02 12.40
CA PHE A 162 -14.68 0.55 13.65
C PHE A 162 -13.18 0.86 13.60
N ALA A 163 -12.42 0.12 12.79
CA ALA A 163 -10.99 0.41 12.57
C ALA A 163 -10.77 1.73 11.84
N ASP A 164 -11.66 2.09 10.91
CA ASP A 164 -11.57 3.35 10.16
C ASP A 164 -11.99 4.53 11.05
N TYR A 165 -13.06 4.37 11.83
CA TYR A 165 -13.45 5.32 12.89
C TYR A 165 -12.28 5.57 13.85
N LYS A 166 -11.71 4.51 14.42
CA LYS A 166 -10.59 4.60 15.37
C LYS A 166 -9.36 5.27 14.75
N LEU A 167 -9.11 5.06 13.45
CA LEU A 167 -8.03 5.73 12.73
C LEU A 167 -8.31 7.22 12.55
N ASP A 168 -9.55 7.61 12.26
CA ASP A 168 -9.94 9.01 12.11
C ASP A 168 -9.79 9.78 13.44
N VAL A 169 -10.33 9.22 14.53
CA VAL A 169 -10.14 9.78 15.89
C VAL A 169 -8.66 9.90 16.22
N ALA A 170 -7.85 8.88 15.92
CA ALA A 170 -6.41 8.92 16.17
C ALA A 170 -5.68 9.99 15.34
N ASN A 171 -6.15 10.29 14.13
CA ASN A 171 -5.59 11.35 13.28
C ASN A 171 -6.01 12.75 13.74
N ALA A 172 -7.22 12.89 14.30
CA ALA A 172 -7.74 14.14 14.85
C ALA A 172 -7.23 14.44 16.27
N TRP A 173 -6.66 13.44 16.95
CA TRP A 173 -6.19 13.59 18.32
C TRP A 173 -5.08 14.64 18.45
N THR A 174 -5.20 15.53 19.44
CA THR A 174 -4.24 16.63 19.67
C THR A 174 -3.61 16.59 21.06
N ALA A 175 -4.19 15.87 22.02
CA ALA A 175 -3.70 15.80 23.39
C ALA A 175 -2.56 14.78 23.52
N PHE A 176 -1.33 15.24 23.30
CA PHE A 176 -0.11 14.44 23.47
C PHE A 176 0.73 14.99 24.64
N PRO A 177 1.45 14.13 25.38
CA PRO A 177 2.31 14.58 26.46
C PRO A 177 3.56 15.29 25.93
N GLU A 178 4.13 16.20 26.72
CA GLU A 178 5.41 16.85 26.39
C GLU A 178 6.58 15.85 26.36
N GLN A 179 6.52 14.80 27.19
CA GLN A 179 7.47 13.70 27.23
C GLN A 179 6.75 12.35 27.10
N TRP A 180 7.26 11.48 26.23
CA TRP A 180 6.69 10.15 26.04
C TRP A 180 6.91 9.25 27.27
N PRO A 181 5.89 8.49 27.71
CA PRO A 181 5.95 7.71 28.96
C PRO A 181 6.91 6.52 28.95
N TRP A 182 7.49 6.18 27.79
CA TRP A 182 8.47 5.10 27.63
C TRP A 182 9.90 5.61 27.38
N MET A 183 10.11 6.94 27.48
CA MET A 183 11.43 7.56 27.51
C MET A 183 11.84 7.83 28.95
#